data_AF-A0A6P2AQC9-F1
#
_entry.id   AF-A0A6P2AQC9-F1
#
_cell.length_a   1.000
_cell.length_b   1.000
_cell.length_c   1.000
_cell.angle_alpha   90.00
_cell.angle_beta   90.00
_cell.angle_gamma   90.00
#
_symmetry.space_group_name_H-M   'P 1'
#
loop_
_entity.id
_entity.type
_entity.pdbx_description
1 polymer ?
#
loop_
_entity_poly.entity_id
_entity_poly.type
_entity_poly.pdbx_seq_one_letter_code
_entity_poly.pdbx_strand_id
1 'polypeptide(L)'
;MYGYAAFLIIMSVGASVYSNFASATTWIPAGLAVPMILFGIMGAMITRKHVVGMIGIHAGLVFPLIYTLMFAMLTWRQFTAEEADYRLFLFGSLLLGSIVAFVLILLTRPKPEQRGG
;
A
#
# COMPACT_ATOMS: atom_id res chain seq x y z
N MET A 1 7.10 -4.39 -0.59
CA MET A 1 5.82 -4.83 -0.01
C MET A 1 5.77 -4.59 1.50
N TYR A 2 6.63 -5.22 2.30
CA TYR A 2 6.64 -5.02 3.76
C TYR A 2 6.83 -3.57 4.21
N GLY A 3 7.78 -2.83 3.60
CA GLY A 3 7.96 -1.42 3.91
C GLY A 3 6.72 -0.57 3.64
N TYR A 4 5.99 -0.88 2.56
CA TYR A 4 4.73 -0.20 2.25
C TYR A 4 3.59 -0.61 3.20
N ALA A 5 3.53 -1.88 3.61
CA ALA A 5 2.59 -2.33 4.64
C ALA A 5 2.85 -1.62 5.98
N ALA A 6 4.11 -1.47 6.39
CA ALA A 6 4.48 -0.72 7.59
C ALA A 6 4.06 0.75 7.48
N PHE A 7 4.29 1.39 6.33
CA PHE A 7 3.82 2.74 6.05
C PHE A 7 2.30 2.87 6.23
N LEU A 8 1.51 1.96 5.64
CA LEU A 8 0.05 1.97 5.78
C LEU A 8 -0.41 1.84 7.24
N ILE A 9 0.24 0.97 8.02
CA ILE A 9 -0.05 0.79 9.45
C ILE A 9 0.29 2.07 10.23
N ILE A 10 1.46 2.67 10.00
CA ILE A 10 1.89 3.91 10.68
C ILE A 10 0.91 5.05 10.40
N MET A 11 0.52 5.24 9.14
CA MET A 11 -0.46 6.27 8.76
C MET A 11 -1.82 6.02 9.42
N SER A 12 -2.24 4.76 9.50
CA SER A 12 -3.49 4.36 10.14
C SER A 12 -3.51 4.61 11.65
N VAL A 13 -2.41 4.29 12.34
CA VAL A 13 -2.23 4.58 13.76
C VAL A 13 -2.22 6.08 14.00
N GLY A 14 -1.46 6.85 13.20
CA GLY A 14 -1.41 8.31 13.31
C GLY A 14 -2.78 8.96 13.13
N ALA A 15 -3.55 8.53 12.13
CA ALA A 15 -4.93 8.98 11.91
C ALA A 15 -5.85 8.63 13.08
N SER A 16 -5.70 7.42 13.63
CA SER A 16 -6.52 6.95 14.76
C SER A 16 -6.22 7.77 16.01
N VAL A 17 -4.95 8.04 16.31
CA VAL A 17 -4.53 8.90 17.43
C VAL A 17 -5.08 10.32 17.25
N TYR A 18 -4.96 10.92 16.06
CA TYR A 18 -5.50 12.25 15.78
C TYR A 18 -7.03 12.32 16.04
N SER A 19 -7.75 11.28 15.63
CA SER A 19 -9.20 11.18 15.84
C SER A 19 -9.62 10.74 17.24
N ASN A 20 -8.69 10.58 18.20
CA ASN A 20 -8.94 9.96 19.50
C ASN A 20 -9.65 8.60 19.40
N PHE A 21 -9.30 7.80 18.39
CA PHE A 21 -9.88 6.49 18.09
C PHE A 21 -11.40 6.51 17.83
N ALA A 22 -11.96 7.67 17.49
CA ALA A 22 -13.40 7.84 17.35
C ALA A 22 -13.97 7.27 16.03
N SER A 23 -13.14 7.00 15.03
CA SER A 23 -13.60 6.56 13.71
C SER A 23 -12.97 5.26 13.26
N ALA A 24 -13.80 4.30 12.84
CA ALA A 24 -13.33 3.07 12.19
C ALA A 24 -12.62 3.34 10.85
N THR A 25 -12.90 4.49 10.20
CA THR A 25 -12.31 4.82 8.91
C THR A 25 -10.81 5.05 8.97
N THR A 26 -10.26 5.42 10.15
CA THR A 26 -8.81 5.61 10.32
C THR A 26 -8.05 4.28 10.28
N TRP A 27 -8.74 3.15 10.44
CA TRP A 27 -8.18 1.80 10.37
C TRP A 27 -8.18 1.16 8.98
N ILE A 28 -8.82 1.82 8.00
CA ILE A 28 -8.86 1.32 6.62
C ILE A 28 -7.45 1.08 6.06
N PRO A 29 -6.47 1.99 6.19
CA PRO A 29 -5.12 1.75 5.66
C PRO A 29 -4.43 0.54 6.32
N ALA A 30 -4.62 0.32 7.63
CA ALA A 30 -4.10 -0.87 8.31
C ALA A 30 -4.73 -2.16 7.75
N GLY A 31 -6.04 -2.16 7.45
CA GLY A 31 -6.70 -3.28 6.77
C GLY A 31 -6.09 -3.58 5.40
N LEU A 32 -5.73 -2.54 4.64
CA LEU A 32 -5.06 -2.67 3.33
C LEU A 32 -3.60 -3.14 3.43
N ALA A 33 -2.98 -3.05 4.61
CA ALA A 33 -1.64 -3.58 4.85
C ALA A 33 -1.63 -5.11 4.91
N VAL A 34 -2.73 -5.74 5.34
CA VAL A 34 -2.86 -7.21 5.44
C VAL A 34 -2.57 -7.92 4.11
N PRO A 35 -3.25 -7.60 2.99
CA PRO A 35 -2.93 -8.24 1.71
C PRO A 35 -1.49 -7.94 1.26
N MET A 36 -0.92 -6.76 1.57
CA MET A 36 0.48 -6.46 1.23
C MET A 36 1.48 -7.34 1.99
N ILE A 37 1.20 -7.68 3.24
CA ILE A 37 1.99 -8.63 4.02
C ILE A 37 1.85 -10.03 3.42
N LEU A 38 0.63 -10.46 3.11
CA LEU A 38 0.37 -11.77 2.49
C LEU A 38 1.11 -11.92 1.15
N PHE A 39 1.07 -10.91 0.28
CA PHE A 39 1.80 -10.94 -0.99
C PHE A 39 3.31 -10.91 -0.80
N GLY A 40 3.80 -10.23 0.24
CA GLY A 40 5.20 -10.29 0.65
C GLY A 40 5.63 -11.70 1.04
N ILE A 41 4.80 -12.38 1.84
CA ILE A 41 5.05 -13.76 2.27
C ILE A 41 5.04 -14.70 1.07
N MET A 42 4.01 -14.60 0.21
CA MET A 42 3.93 -15.38 -1.02
C MET A 42 5.16 -15.14 -1.90
N GLY A 43 5.55 -13.87 -2.13
CA GLY A 43 6.71 -13.49 -2.90
C GLY A 43 8.02 -14.08 -2.36
N ALA A 44 8.19 -14.13 -1.04
CA ALA A 44 9.35 -14.75 -0.40
C ALA A 44 9.43 -16.27 -0.65
N MET A 45 8.32 -16.92 -0.98
CA MET A 45 8.28 -18.35 -1.32
C MET A 45 8.73 -18.66 -2.75
N ILE A 46 9.18 -17.66 -3.55
CA ILE A 46 9.59 -17.86 -4.95
C ILE A 46 10.64 -18.97 -5.12
N THR A 47 11.54 -19.14 -4.15
CA THR A 47 12.60 -20.16 -4.17
C THR A 47 12.09 -21.58 -3.90
N ARG A 48 10.98 -21.74 -3.18
CA ARG A 48 10.40 -23.06 -2.85
C ARG A 48 9.23 -23.44 -3.75
N LYS A 49 8.41 -22.45 -4.12
CA LYS A 49 7.19 -22.61 -4.92
C LYS A 49 7.09 -21.45 -5.91
N HIS A 50 7.76 -21.59 -7.05
CA HIS A 50 7.89 -20.53 -8.06
C HIS A 50 6.54 -19.93 -8.50
N VAL A 51 5.50 -20.75 -8.69
CA VAL A 51 4.15 -20.27 -9.06
C VAL A 51 3.57 -19.34 -7.99
N VAL A 52 3.59 -19.75 -6.72
CA VAL A 52 3.05 -18.97 -5.60
C VAL A 52 3.83 -17.66 -5.42
N GLY A 53 5.16 -17.73 -5.50
CA GLY A 53 6.01 -16.54 -5.45
C GLY A 53 5.75 -15.57 -6.59
N MET A 54 5.55 -16.08 -7.80
CA MET A 54 5.24 -15.24 -8.95
C MET A 54 3.90 -14.53 -8.78
N ILE A 55 2.87 -15.22 -8.28
CA ILE A 55 1.57 -14.60 -7.98
C ILE A 55 1.75 -13.50 -6.93
N GLY A 56 2.47 -13.76 -5.84
CA GLY A 56 2.73 -12.76 -4.79
C GLY A 56 3.42 -11.52 -5.33
N ILE A 57 4.43 -11.68 -6.19
CA ILE A 57 5.15 -10.56 -6.83
C ILE A 57 4.24 -9.73 -7.72
N HIS A 58 3.43 -10.35 -8.58
CA HIS A 58 2.53 -9.62 -9.47
C HIS A 58 1.38 -8.96 -8.71
N ALA A 59 0.73 -9.69 -7.81
CA ALA A 59 -0.33 -9.13 -6.98
C ALA A 59 0.18 -7.96 -6.12
N GLY A 60 1.35 -8.10 -5.49
CA GLY A 60 1.95 -7.03 -4.70
C GLY A 60 2.42 -5.81 -5.51
N LEU A 61 2.48 -5.90 -6.85
CA LEU A 61 2.70 -4.76 -7.74
C LEU A 61 1.38 -4.11 -8.17
N VAL A 62 0.34 -4.92 -8.45
CA VAL A 62 -0.99 -4.44 -8.84
C VAL A 62 -1.70 -3.72 -7.70
N PHE A 63 -1.57 -4.18 -6.45
CA PHE A 63 -2.29 -3.61 -5.32
C PHE A 63 -1.91 -2.15 -4.99
N PRO A 64 -0.63 -1.75 -4.93
CA PRO A 64 -0.25 -0.34 -4.77
C PRO A 64 -0.83 0.56 -5.87
N LEU A 65 -1.00 0.05 -7.10
CA LEU A 65 -1.65 0.79 -8.19
C LEU A 65 -3.15 0.97 -7.94
N ILE A 66 -3.84 -0.10 -7.52
CA ILE A 66 -5.26 -0.02 -7.12
C ILE A 66 -5.44 0.98 -5.98
N TYR A 67 -4.56 0.94 -4.98
CA TYR A 67 -4.60 1.84 -3.83
C TYR A 67 -4.33 3.29 -4.24
N THR A 68 -3.42 3.51 -5.19
CA THR A 68 -3.19 4.84 -5.78
C THR A 68 -4.48 5.40 -6.37
N LEU A 69 -5.20 4.64 -7.19
CA LEU A 69 -6.47 5.09 -7.78
C LEU A 69 -7.52 5.37 -6.69
N MET A 70 -7.62 4.47 -5.71
CA MET A 70 -8.55 4.62 -4.59
C MET A 70 -8.26 5.88 -3.76
N PHE A 71 -7.01 6.10 -3.37
CA PHE A 71 -6.61 7.28 -2.60
C PHE A 71 -6.64 8.56 -3.43
N ALA A 72 -6.44 8.50 -4.75
CA ALA A 72 -6.65 9.64 -5.63
C ALA A 72 -8.12 10.08 -5.62
N MET A 73 -9.05 9.13 -5.75
CA MET A 73 -10.48 9.42 -5.67
C MET A 73 -10.87 9.97 -4.29
N LEU A 74 -10.35 9.40 -3.20
CA LEU A 74 -10.64 9.89 -1.84
C LEU A 74 -10.06 11.28 -1.59
N THR A 75 -8.82 11.52 -2.01
CA THR A 75 -8.17 12.84 -1.93
C THR A 75 -8.95 13.87 -2.73
N TRP A 76 -9.37 13.55 -3.96
CA TRP A 76 -10.16 14.46 -4.81
C TRP A 76 -11.50 14.84 -4.18
N ARG A 77 -12.19 13.86 -3.59
CA ARG A 77 -13.45 14.11 -2.85
C ARG A 77 -13.25 15.04 -1.65
N GLN A 78 -12.15 14.89 -0.91
CA GLN A 78 -11.86 15.80 0.20
C GLN A 78 -11.46 17.20 -0.31
N PHE A 79 -10.68 17.27 -1.39
CA PHE A 79 -10.26 18.55 -1.97
C PHE A 79 -11.44 19.41 -2.47
N THR A 80 -12.46 18.75 -3.03
CA THR A 80 -13.67 19.42 -3.56
C THR A 80 -14.71 19.76 -2.49
N ALA A 81 -14.56 19.25 -1.27
CA ALA A 81 -15.51 19.51 -0.18
C ALA A 81 -15.27 20.86 0.54
N GLU A 82 -14.30 21.68 0.10
CA GLU A 82 -13.91 22.99 0.65
C GLU A 82 -13.56 23.04 2.15
N GLU A 83 -13.54 21.89 2.84
CA GLU A 83 -13.02 21.77 4.19
C GLU A 83 -11.57 21.31 4.15
N ALA A 84 -10.65 22.16 4.62
CA ALA A 84 -9.25 21.81 4.84
C ALA A 84 -9.13 20.90 6.07
N ASP A 85 -9.57 19.65 5.92
CA ASP A 85 -9.57 18.64 6.98
C ASP A 85 -8.28 17.80 6.95
N TYR A 86 -7.87 17.25 8.10
CA TYR A 86 -6.72 16.36 8.23
C TYR A 86 -6.79 15.17 7.26
N ARG A 87 -8.01 14.80 6.83
CA ARG A 87 -8.29 13.75 5.85
C ARG A 87 -7.65 14.02 4.50
N LEU A 88 -7.58 15.28 4.07
CA LEU A 88 -6.93 15.64 2.81
C LEU A 88 -5.43 15.34 2.89
N PHE A 89 -4.78 15.72 4.00
CA PHE A 89 -3.37 15.41 4.24
C PHE A 89 -3.13 13.90 4.35
N LEU A 90 -4.00 13.18 5.07
CA LEU A 90 -3.92 11.73 5.23
C LEU A 90 -4.05 10.99 3.89
N PHE A 91 -5.10 11.27 3.11
CA PHE A 91 -5.29 10.60 1.83
C PHE A 91 -4.26 11.04 0.78
N GLY A 92 -3.84 12.31 0.80
CA GLY A 92 -2.78 12.81 -0.06
C GLY A 92 -1.43 12.13 0.19
N SER A 93 -1.04 11.96 1.46
CA SER A 93 0.19 11.24 1.82
C SER A 93 0.09 9.75 1.51
N LEU A 94 -1.06 9.10 1.74
CA LEU A 94 -1.31 7.72 1.34
C LEU A 94 -1.22 7.55 -0.18
N LEU A 95 -1.78 8.48 -0.96
CA LEU A 95 -1.68 8.51 -2.42
C LEU A 95 -0.21 8.56 -2.86
N LEU A 96 0.55 9.53 -2.38
CA LEU A 96 1.97 9.69 -2.72
C LEU A 96 2.79 8.46 -2.31
N GLY A 97 2.57 7.94 -1.10
CA GLY A 97 3.22 6.72 -0.63
C GLY A 97 2.92 5.51 -1.50
N SER A 98 1.70 5.40 -2.04
CA SER A 98 1.29 4.32 -2.94
C SER A 98 2.00 4.41 -4.30
N ILE A 99 2.14 5.61 -4.86
CA ILE A 99 2.90 5.86 -6.10
C ILE A 99 4.36 5.49 -5.90
N VAL A 100 4.98 5.98 -4.82
CA VAL A 100 6.39 5.70 -4.50
C VAL A 100 6.59 4.19 -4.31
N ALA A 101 5.72 3.51 -3.56
CA ALA A 101 5.82 2.08 -3.35
C ALA A 101 5.68 1.29 -4.67
N PHE A 102 4.75 1.68 -5.54
CA PHE A 102 4.59 1.08 -6.87
C PHE A 102 5.89 1.20 -7.68
N VAL A 103 6.44 2.41 -7.78
CA VAL A 103 7.69 2.67 -8.53
C VAL A 103 8.85 1.88 -7.93
N LEU A 104 9.03 1.87 -6.61
CA LEU A 104 10.11 1.11 -5.96
C LEU A 104 9.98 -0.40 -6.20
N ILE A 105 8.77 -0.96 -6.12
CA ILE A 105 8.53 -2.38 -6.40
C ILE A 105 8.81 -2.70 -7.87
N LEU A 106 8.44 -1.80 -8.78
CA LEU A 106 8.72 -1.94 -10.21
C LEU A 106 10.23 -1.96 -10.48
N LEU A 107 10.97 -1.03 -9.88
CA LEU A 107 12.43 -0.90 -10.03
C LEU A 107 13.22 -2.04 -9.38
N THR A 108 12.70 -2.62 -8.29
CA THR A 108 13.37 -3.70 -7.54
C THR A 108 12.95 -5.10 -8.01
N ARG A 109 12.14 -5.21 -9.07
CA ARG A 109 11.71 -6.50 -9.61
C ARG A 109 12.93 -7.31 -10.11
N PRO A 110 13.15 -8.54 -9.62
CA PRO A 110 14.26 -9.36 -10.08
C PRO A 110 14.09 -9.70 -11.56
N LYS A 111 15.12 -9.39 -12.35
CA LYS A 111 15.15 -9.65 -13.81
C LYS A 111 15.21 -11.16 -14.08
N PRO A 112 14.68 -11.63 -15.23
CA PRO A 112 14.72 -13.05 -15.59
C PRO A 112 16.13 -13.66 -15.57
N GLU A 113 17.14 -12.89 -15.95
CA GLU A 113 18.55 -13.30 -15.99
C GLU A 113 19.12 -13.71 -14.63
N GLN A 114 18.55 -13.19 -13.52
CA GLN A 114 18.98 -13.51 -12.16
C GLN A 114 18.25 -14.73 -11.57
N ARG A 115 17.38 -15.40 -12.34
CA ARG A 115 16.55 -16.54 -11.89
C ARG A 115 17.11 -17.91 -12.26
N GLY A 116 18.27 -17.96 -12.94
CA GLY A 116 18.90 -19.18 -13.46
C GLY A 116 20.19 -19.55 -12.74
N GLY A 117 20.12 -19.80 -11.42
CA GLY A 117 21.18 -20.39 -10.62
C GLY A 117 20.64 -21.55 -9.80
#